data_AF-A0A820N7E9-F1
#
_entry.id   AF-A0A820N7E9-F1
#
_cell.length_a   1.000
_cell.length_b   1.000
_cell.length_c   1.000
_cell.angle_alpha   90.00
_cell.angle_beta   90.00
_cell.angle_gamma   90.00
#
_symmetry.space_group_name_H-M   'P 1'
#
loop_
_entity.id
_entity.type
_entity.pdbx_description
1 polymer ?
#
loop_
_entity_poly.entity_id
_entity_poly.type
_entity_poly.pdbx_seq_one_letter_code
_entity_poly.pdbx_strand_id
1 'polypeptide(L)'
;YKIFNAQVLFRDDYTSDEFIDVVVGRRVYMPCLYVYNKIDQVSIEEVDRLAHLPNSIVISCNMKLNIDYMLESIWGLLNLIRVYTKKRGEKPDFEGGLIVRSGTTIEHVCRMVHRTMVDQFKYALVW
;
A
#
# COMPACT_ATOMS: atom_id res chain seq x y z
N TYR A 1 -10.53 28.74 -6.31
CA TYR A 1 -11.67 28.10 -5.62
C TYR A 1 -12.92 28.95 -5.82
N LYS A 2 -13.99 28.41 -6.42
CA LYS A 2 -15.28 29.11 -6.65
C LYS A 2 -16.40 28.41 -5.88
N ILE A 3 -16.20 28.19 -4.59
CA ILE A 3 -17.20 27.58 -3.70
C ILE A 3 -17.84 28.73 -2.93
N PHE A 4 -19.14 28.97 -3.16
CA PHE A 4 -19.85 30.10 -2.53
C PHE A 4 -20.41 29.74 -1.15
N ASN A 5 -20.84 28.49 -0.96
CA ASN A 5 -21.37 27.98 0.31
C ASN A 5 -20.79 26.58 0.56
N ALA A 6 -20.26 26.34 1.75
CA ALA A 6 -19.80 25.02 2.20
C ALA A 6 -19.92 24.91 3.72
N GLN A 7 -20.22 23.70 4.19
CA GLN A 7 -20.10 23.33 5.60
C GLN A 7 -18.83 22.50 5.75
N VAL A 8 -17.89 22.99 6.55
CA VAL A 8 -16.63 22.30 6.84
C VAL A 8 -16.67 21.84 8.29
N LEU A 9 -16.38 20.55 8.51
CA LEU A 9 -16.29 19.96 9.84
C LEU A 9 -14.85 19.52 10.07
N PHE A 10 -14.19 20.13 11.06
CA PHE A 10 -12.87 19.71 11.53
C PHE A 10 -13.07 18.78 12.74
N ARG A 11 -12.45 17.60 12.71
CA ARG A 11 -12.48 16.63 13.81
C ARG A 11 -11.23 16.67 14.70
N ASP A 12 -10.14 17.26 14.21
CA ASP A 12 -8.84 17.41 14.87
C ASP A 12 -8.20 18.75 14.45
N ASP A 13 -6.99 19.02 14.94
CA ASP A 13 -6.18 20.16 14.51
C ASP A 13 -5.56 19.89 13.14
N TYR A 14 -5.94 20.70 12.14
CA TYR A 14 -5.42 20.60 10.77
C TYR A 14 -4.73 21.89 10.34
N THR A 15 -3.72 21.73 9.49
CA THR A 15 -2.98 22.84 8.88
C THR A 15 -3.72 23.43 7.68
N SER A 16 -3.37 24.67 7.30
CA SER A 16 -3.93 25.32 6.11
C SER A 16 -3.64 24.53 4.83
N ASP A 17 -2.49 23.86 4.75
CA ASP A 17 -2.10 23.04 3.61
C ASP A 17 -2.95 21.77 3.49
N GLU A 18 -3.24 21.10 4.60
CA GLU A 18 -4.13 19.92 4.62
C GLU A 18 -5.55 20.29 4.18
N PHE A 19 -6.05 21.45 4.58
CA PHE A 19 -7.33 21.95 4.10
C PHE A 19 -7.31 22.19 2.58
N ILE A 20 -6.25 22.83 2.07
CA ILE A 20 -6.06 23.05 0.63
C ILE A 20 -6.03 21.72 -0.13
N ASP A 21 -5.33 20.72 0.39
CA ASP A 21 -5.20 19.40 -0.24
C ASP A 21 -6.57 18.72 -0.40
N VAL A 22 -7.44 18.80 0.61
CA VAL A 22 -8.82 18.29 0.55
C VAL A 22 -9.66 19.04 -0.48
N VAL A 23 -9.56 20.37 -0.54
CA VAL A 23 -10.37 21.19 -1.46
C VAL A 23 -9.91 21.01 -2.92
N VAL A 24 -8.62 20.74 -3.17
CA VAL A 24 -8.13 20.43 -4.54
C VAL A 24 -8.53 19.02 -4.98
N GLY A 25 -8.56 18.05 -4.06
CA GLY A 25 -9.00 16.67 -4.32
C GLY A 25 -8.14 15.89 -5.33
N ARG A 26 -6.96 16.40 -5.72
CA ARG A 26 -6.03 15.73 -6.66
C ARG A 26 -4.74 15.22 -6.01
N ARG A 27 -4.61 15.33 -4.69
CA ARG A 27 -3.43 14.87 -3.96
C ARG A 27 -3.55 13.39 -3.68
N VAL A 28 -2.47 12.64 -3.95
CA VAL A 28 -2.38 11.21 -3.66
C VAL A 28 -1.33 11.05 -2.58
N TYR A 29 -1.75 10.69 -1.38
CA TYR A 29 -0.84 10.34 -0.29
C TYR A 29 -0.34 8.91 -0.52
N MET A 30 0.97 8.74 -0.60
CA MET A 30 1.61 7.45 -0.80
C MET A 30 2.53 7.15 0.38
N PRO A 31 2.58 5.89 0.85
CA PRO A 31 3.59 5.49 1.83
C PRO A 31 4.99 5.71 1.25
N CYS A 32 5.89 6.20 2.09
CA CYS A 32 7.29 6.46 1.75
C CYS A 32 8.18 5.65 2.68
N LEU A 33 9.23 5.05 2.11
CA LEU A 33 10.24 4.30 2.84
C LEU A 33 11.61 4.91 2.51
N TYR A 34 12.32 5.37 3.53
CA TYR A 34 13.65 5.94 3.40
C TYR A 34 14.69 4.83 3.49
N VAL A 35 15.46 4.62 2.43
CA VAL A 35 16.45 3.55 2.36
C VAL A 35 17.86 4.14 2.40
N TYR A 36 18.56 3.92 3.50
CA TYR A 36 19.95 4.34 3.71
C TYR A 36 20.90 3.24 3.27
N ASN A 37 21.59 3.46 2.14
CA ASN A 37 22.56 2.51 1.63
C ASN A 37 23.99 2.82 2.15
N LYS A 38 24.91 1.85 1.98
CA LYS A 38 26.33 1.93 2.35
C LYS A 38 26.63 1.89 3.85
N ILE A 39 25.89 1.08 4.61
CA ILE A 39 26.18 0.87 6.04
C ILE A 39 27.58 0.31 6.31
N ASP A 40 28.23 -0.26 5.30
CA ASP A 40 29.63 -0.73 5.36
C ASP A 40 30.65 0.39 5.57
N GLN A 41 30.29 1.65 5.33
CA GLN A 41 31.17 2.81 5.48
C GLN A 41 30.92 3.61 6.76
N VAL A 42 30.01 3.16 7.62
CA VAL A 42 29.47 3.91 8.76
C VAL A 42 29.68 3.12 10.06
N SER A 43 29.84 3.79 11.21
CA SER A 43 29.97 3.10 12.51
C SER A 43 28.65 2.44 12.93
N ILE A 44 28.75 1.42 13.78
CA ILE A 44 27.56 0.70 14.27
C ILE A 44 26.61 1.61 15.04
N GLU A 45 27.11 2.61 15.77
CA GLU A 45 26.26 3.55 16.52
C GLU A 45 25.40 4.41 15.58
N GLU A 46 25.97 4.83 14.46
CA GLU A 46 25.27 5.67 13.50
C GLU A 46 24.27 4.84 12.67
N VAL A 47 24.60 3.58 12.37
CA VAL A 47 23.65 2.62 11.78
C VAL A 47 22.45 2.41 12.71
N ASP A 48 22.69 2.22 14.01
CA ASP A 48 21.64 2.05 15.01
C ASP A 48 20.76 3.31 15.12
N ARG A 49 21.39 4.50 15.13
CA ARG A 49 20.66 5.78 15.12
C ARG A 49 19.76 5.91 13.88
N LEU A 50 20.27 5.57 12.70
CA LEU A 50 19.52 5.63 11.45
C LEU A 50 18.40 4.60 11.40
N ALA A 51 18.58 3.41 12.00
CA ALA A 51 17.56 2.36 12.04
C ALA A 51 16.35 2.74 12.91
N HIS A 52 16.54 3.59 13.92
CA HIS A 52 15.47 4.06 14.81
C HIS A 52 14.67 5.25 14.27
N LEU A 53 15.01 5.78 13.09
CA LEU A 53 14.23 6.85 12.46
C LEU A 53 12.87 6.32 11.95
N PRO A 54 11.87 7.20 11.82
CA PRO A 54 10.56 6.78 11.30
C PRO A 54 10.67 6.42 9.82
N ASN A 55 10.07 5.28 9.43
CA ASN A 55 10.02 4.79 8.05
C ASN A 55 11.39 4.66 7.39
N SER A 56 12.43 4.36 8.16
CA SER A 56 13.79 4.19 7.65
C SER A 56 14.24 2.74 7.66
N ILE A 57 15.01 2.34 6.64
CA ILE A 57 15.71 1.07 6.59
C ILE A 57 17.15 1.32 6.16
N VAL A 58 18.07 0.67 6.85
CA VAL A 58 19.50 0.72 6.56
C VAL A 58 19.90 -0.55 5.79
N ILE A 59 20.64 -0.43 4.69
CA ILE A 59 21.05 -1.55 3.82
C ILE A 59 22.51 -1.42 3.38
N SER A 60 23.14 -2.54 3.02
CA SER A 60 24.35 -2.53 2.18
C SER A 60 24.11 -3.37 0.94
N CYS A 61 23.98 -2.73 -0.23
CA CYS A 61 23.85 -3.46 -1.50
C CYS A 61 25.10 -4.27 -1.84
N ASN A 62 26.29 -3.78 -1.43
CA ASN A 62 27.56 -4.44 -1.72
C ASN A 62 27.71 -5.74 -0.94
N MET A 63 27.42 -5.69 0.36
CA MET A 63 27.51 -6.85 1.25
C MET A 63 26.20 -7.68 1.29
N LYS A 64 25.18 -7.26 0.53
CA LYS A 64 23.81 -7.81 0.55
C LYS A 64 23.20 -7.90 1.95
N LEU A 65 23.47 -6.90 2.79
CA LEU A 65 22.95 -6.83 4.15
C LEU A 65 21.58 -6.15 4.17
N ASN A 66 20.66 -6.75 4.93
CA ASN A 66 19.32 -6.22 5.24
C ASN A 66 18.38 -6.01 4.03
N ILE A 67 18.69 -6.66 2.90
CA ILE A 67 17.85 -6.60 1.69
C ILE A 67 16.53 -7.34 1.90
N ASP A 68 16.55 -8.49 2.59
CA ASP A 68 15.35 -9.28 2.83
C ASP A 68 14.33 -8.51 3.69
N TYR A 69 14.80 -7.85 4.75
CA TYR A 69 13.98 -6.99 5.59
C TYR A 69 13.40 -5.78 4.82
N MET A 70 14.19 -5.21 3.91
CA MET A 70 13.70 -4.16 3.02
C MET A 70 12.54 -4.67 2.14
N LEU A 71 12.67 -5.86 1.56
CA LEU A 71 11.62 -6.47 0.75
C LEU A 71 10.36 -6.76 1.57
N GLU A 72 10.49 -7.31 2.78
CA GLU A 72 9.37 -7.54 3.68
C GLU A 72 8.66 -6.24 4.06
N SER A 73 9.41 -5.19 4.36
CA SER A 73 8.86 -3.88 4.70
C SER A 73 8.13 -3.23 3.53
N ILE A 74 8.68 -3.34 2.31
CA ILE A 74 8.00 -2.89 1.09
C ILE A 74 6.69 -3.67 0.90
N TRP A 75 6.72 -4.99 1.09
CA TRP A 75 5.52 -5.82 0.98
C TRP A 75 4.44 -5.42 1.98
N GLY A 76 4.82 -5.15 3.24
CA GLY A 76 3.93 -4.65 4.27
C GLY A 76 3.34 -3.28 3.93
N LEU A 77 4.15 -2.33 3.46
CA LEU A 77 3.71 -0.99 3.08
C LEU A 77 2.80 -0.96 1.85
N LEU A 78 3.03 -1.85 0.89
CA LEU A 78 2.17 -1.97 -0.29
C LEU A 78 0.77 -2.50 0.07
N ASN A 79 0.61 -3.09 1.26
CA ASN A 79 -0.65 -3.58 1.81
C ASN A 79 -1.42 -4.44 0.79
N LEU A 80 -0.71 -5.39 0.19
CA LEU A 80 -1.23 -6.28 -0.85
C LEU A 80 -1.88 -7.51 -0.23
N ILE A 81 -3.04 -7.88 -0.77
CA ILE A 81 -3.75 -9.11 -0.45
C ILE A 81 -3.72 -10.05 -1.67
N ARG A 82 -3.56 -11.34 -1.41
CA ARG A 82 -3.63 -12.39 -2.43
C ARG A 82 -5.02 -13.00 -2.38
N VAL A 83 -5.78 -12.88 -3.47
CA VAL A 83 -7.12 -13.43 -3.62
C VAL A 83 -7.04 -14.64 -4.56
N TYR A 84 -7.45 -15.80 -4.06
CA TYR A 84 -7.45 -17.03 -4.85
C TYR A 84 -8.84 -17.30 -5.42
N THR A 85 -8.91 -17.53 -6.72
CA THR A 85 -10.18 -17.86 -7.37
C THR A 85 -10.50 -19.34 -7.20
N LYS A 86 -11.78 -19.65 -7.01
CA LYS A 86 -12.26 -21.03 -6.87
C LYS A 86 -13.45 -21.26 -7.80
N LYS A 87 -13.36 -22.31 -8.63
CA LYS A 87 -14.50 -22.78 -9.42
C LYS A 87 -15.48 -23.56 -8.54
N ARG A 88 -16.76 -23.50 -8.88
CA ARG A 88 -17.81 -24.21 -8.12
C ARG A 88 -17.57 -25.72 -8.19
N GLY A 89 -17.44 -26.36 -7.03
CA GLY A 89 -17.22 -27.80 -6.91
C GLY A 89 -15.75 -28.24 -6.99
N GLU A 90 -14.83 -27.34 -7.30
CA GLU A 90 -13.40 -27.62 -7.34
C GLU A 90 -12.68 -27.06 -6.10
N LYS A 91 -11.45 -27.54 -5.88
CA LYS A 91 -10.56 -26.97 -4.87
C LYS A 91 -10.08 -25.58 -5.33
N PRO A 92 -9.81 -24.65 -4.40
CA PRO A 92 -9.20 -23.38 -4.75
C PRO A 92 -7.84 -23.61 -5.41
N ASP A 93 -7.55 -22.81 -6.44
CA ASP A 93 -6.25 -22.79 -7.10
C ASP A 93 -5.34 -21.80 -6.38
N PHE A 94 -4.18 -22.27 -5.91
CA PHE A 94 -3.20 -21.47 -5.19
C PHE A 94 -2.02 -21.01 -6.07
N GLU A 95 -1.94 -21.45 -7.33
CA GLU A 95 -0.84 -21.08 -8.24
C GLU A 95 -1.08 -19.72 -8.91
N GLY A 96 -2.34 -19.42 -9.28
CA GLY A 96 -2.73 -18.21 -10.03
C GLY A 96 -3.37 -17.09 -9.21
N GLY A 97 -2.95 -16.86 -7.96
CA GLY A 97 -3.56 -15.87 -7.08
C GLY A 97 -3.53 -14.44 -7.64
N LEU A 98 -4.65 -13.71 -7.51
CA LEU A 98 -4.75 -12.30 -7.88
C LEU A 98 -4.16 -11.44 -6.76
N ILE A 99 -3.19 -10.59 -7.10
CA ILE A 99 -2.61 -9.63 -6.15
C ILE A 99 -3.38 -8.31 -6.28
N VAL A 100 -4.08 -7.92 -5.22
CA VAL A 100 -4.83 -6.66 -5.16
C VAL A 100 -4.47 -5.89 -3.89
N ARG A 101 -4.78 -4.58 -3.82
CA ARG A 101 -4.54 -3.80 -2.61
C ARG A 101 -5.62 -4.06 -1.56
N SER A 102 -5.26 -3.98 -0.29
CA SER A 102 -6.24 -4.00 0.80
C SER A 102 -7.24 -2.83 0.66
N GLY A 103 -8.51 -3.09 0.95
CA GLY A 103 -9.61 -2.14 0.71
C GLY A 103 -10.21 -2.20 -0.71
N THR A 104 -9.69 -3.07 -1.57
CA THR A 104 -10.26 -3.31 -2.91
C THR A 104 -11.63 -4.00 -2.80
N THR A 105 -12.58 -3.58 -3.63
CA THR A 105 -13.92 -4.19 -3.69
C THR A 105 -13.92 -5.45 -4.55
N ILE A 106 -14.88 -6.35 -4.32
CA ILE A 106 -15.08 -7.56 -5.12
C ILE A 106 -15.32 -7.20 -6.61
N GLU A 107 -15.98 -6.07 -6.88
CA GLU A 107 -16.15 -5.54 -8.25
C GLU A 107 -14.81 -5.34 -8.97
N HIS A 108 -13.83 -4.76 -8.29
CA HIS A 108 -12.51 -4.54 -8.87
C HIS A 108 -11.78 -5.86 -9.14
N VAL A 109 -11.91 -6.84 -8.24
CA VAL A 109 -11.40 -8.20 -8.46
C VAL A 109 -12.05 -8.84 -9.69
N CYS A 110 -13.37 -8.72 -9.85
CA CYS A 110 -14.08 -9.22 -11.04
C CYS A 110 -13.58 -8.54 -12.33
N ARG A 111 -13.33 -7.22 -12.31
CA ARG A 111 -12.78 -6.50 -13.47
C ARG A 111 -11.37 -6.96 -13.85
N MET A 112 -10.55 -7.35 -12.88
CA MET A 112 -9.21 -7.89 -13.14
C MET A 112 -9.25 -9.25 -13.83
N VAL A 113 -10.24 -10.09 -13.50
CA VAL A 113 -10.45 -11.36 -14.20
C VAL A 113 -10.98 -11.11 -15.61
N HIS A 114 -12.09 -10.37 -15.74
CA HIS A 114 -12.66 -10.02 -17.03
C HIS A 114 -13.60 -8.81 -16.93
N ARG A 115 -13.53 -7.88 -17.90
CA ARG A 115 -14.27 -6.60 -17.88
C ARG A 115 -15.80 -6.79 -17.81
N THR A 116 -16.35 -7.77 -18.52
CA THR A 116 -17.81 -8.03 -18.57
C THR A 116 -18.30 -8.91 -17.41
N MET A 117 -17.40 -9.45 -16.58
CA MET A 117 -17.80 -10.33 -15.48
C MET A 117 -18.65 -9.58 -14.45
N VAL A 118 -18.39 -8.28 -14.26
CA VAL A 118 -19.16 -7.42 -13.37
C VAL A 118 -20.63 -7.34 -13.78
N ASP A 119 -20.91 -7.27 -15.08
CA ASP A 119 -22.28 -7.12 -15.59
C ASP A 119 -23.15 -8.37 -15.35
N GLN A 120 -22.51 -9.54 -15.22
CA GLN A 120 -23.18 -10.82 -14.97
C GLN A 120 -23.08 -11.27 -13.50
N PHE A 121 -22.43 -10.48 -12.66
CA PHE A 121 -22.13 -10.85 -11.28
C PHE A 121 -23.40 -10.81 -10.41
N LYS A 122 -23.74 -11.94 -9.76
CA LYS A 122 -24.89 -12.03 -8.85
C LYS A 122 -24.48 -11.94 -7.37
N TYR A 123 -23.54 -12.77 -6.98
CA TYR A 123 -23.01 -12.85 -5.62
C TYR A 123 -21.63 -13.53 -5.63
N ALA A 124 -20.83 -13.29 -4.60
CA ALA A 124 -19.59 -14.02 -4.34
C ALA A 124 -19.70 -14.79 -3.03
N LEU A 125 -19.03 -15.95 -2.99
CA LEU A 125 -18.77 -16.70 -1.77
C LEU A 125 -17.33 -16.44 -1.38
N VAL A 126 -17.13 -15.90 -0.18
CA VAL A 126 -15.81 -15.59 0.38
C VAL A 126 -15.58 -16.53 1.55
N TRP A 127 -14.38 -17.11 1.60
CA TRP A 127 -13.91 -17.99 2.67
C TRP A 127 -12.68 -17.37 3.33
#